data_AF-A0A349WHG1-F1
#
_entry.id   AF-A0A349WHG1-F1
#
_cell.length_a   1.000
_cell.length_b   1.000
_cell.length_c   1.000
_cell.angle_alpha   90.00
_cell.angle_beta   90.00
_cell.angle_gamma   90.00
#
_symmetry.space_group_name_H-M   'P 1'
#
loop_
_entity.id
_entity.type
_entity.pdbx_description
1 polymer ?
#
loop_
_entity_poly.entity_id
_entity_poly.type
_entity_poly.pdbx_seq_one_letter_code
_entity_poly.pdbx_strand_id
1 'polypeptide(L)'
;GKLKDTIVVLTTEFGRTPQINQNVGRDHYPQAFTSVLAGGGFKGGYVHGKTSKGGEEVIEGSMTIPDFNASIAHALGIPVDHVLYSPTVRPFTVAHKGKPQLGLFS
;
A
#
# COMPACT_ATOMS: atom_id res chain seq x y z
N GLY A 1 11.04 -19.16 -11.12
CA GLY A 1 9.60 -18.81 -11.09
C GLY A 1 9.35 -17.49 -11.81
N LYS A 2 8.09 -17.05 -11.95
CA LYS A 2 7.71 -15.81 -12.67
C LYS A 2 7.82 -14.51 -11.84
N LEU A 3 8.07 -14.60 -10.53
CA LEU A 3 8.11 -13.45 -9.62
C LEU A 3 9.17 -12.39 -9.95
N LYS A 4 10.17 -12.68 -10.79
CA LYS A 4 11.10 -11.65 -11.29
C LYS A 4 10.41 -10.58 -12.15
N ASP A 5 9.39 -10.97 -12.90
CA ASP A 5 8.70 -10.14 -13.89
C ASP A 5 7.19 -10.03 -13.56
N THR A 6 6.81 -10.38 -12.33
CA THR A 6 5.41 -10.36 -11.87
C THR A 6 5.35 -9.93 -10.42
N ILE A 7 4.48 -8.97 -10.13
CA ILE A 7 4.16 -8.56 -8.76
C ILE A 7 2.82 -9.20 -8.38
N VAL A 8 2.77 -9.80 -7.20
CA VAL A 8 1.53 -10.17 -6.53
C VAL A 8 1.30 -9.17 -5.41
N VAL A 9 0.16 -8.48 -5.43
CA VAL A 9 -0.26 -7.56 -4.36
C VAL A 9 -1.54 -8.11 -3.74
N LEU A 10 -1.50 -8.41 -2.45
CA LEU A 10 -2.66 -8.71 -1.63
C LEU A 10 -2.83 -7.56 -0.62
N THR A 11 -3.92 -6.81 -0.74
CA THR A 11 -4.15 -5.59 0.04
C THR A 11 -5.63 -5.47 0.39
N THR A 12 -5.95 -4.45 1.19
CA THR A 12 -7.31 -4.07 1.60
C THR A 12 -7.41 -2.55 1.60
N GLU A 13 -8.63 -2.02 1.54
CA GLU A 13 -8.86 -0.57 1.65
C GLU A 13 -8.84 -0.10 3.12
N PHE A 14 -9.12 -1.01 4.05
CA PHE A 14 -9.19 -0.75 5.49
C PHE A 14 -9.03 -2.06 6.29
N GLY A 15 -8.67 -1.92 7.56
CA GLY A 15 -8.65 -3.00 8.54
C GLY A 15 -10.01 -3.18 9.21
N ARG A 16 -10.02 -3.93 10.31
CA ARG A 16 -11.19 -4.17 11.16
C ARG A 16 -10.90 -3.70 12.58
N THR A 17 -11.94 -3.24 13.27
CA THR A 17 -11.79 -2.73 14.64
C THR A 17 -11.17 -3.82 15.51
N PRO A 18 -10.00 -3.58 16.13
CA PRO A 18 -9.29 -4.63 16.88
C PRO A 18 -9.96 -4.97 18.20
N GLN A 19 -10.88 -4.12 18.67
CA GLN A 19 -11.67 -4.32 19.88
C GLN A 19 -13.10 -4.74 19.51
N ILE A 20 -13.61 -5.79 20.18
CA ILE A 20 -14.98 -6.26 19.98
C ILE A 20 -15.94 -5.21 20.50
N ASN A 21 -16.82 -4.74 19.62
CA ASN A 21 -17.88 -3.80 19.91
C ASN A 21 -19.25 -4.38 19.51
N GLN A 22 -20.30 -3.55 19.50
CA GLN A 22 -21.65 -3.97 19.10
C GLN A 22 -21.72 -4.54 17.68
N ASN A 23 -20.77 -4.20 16.80
CA ASN A 23 -20.65 -4.73 15.45
C ASN A 23 -19.65 -5.90 15.34
N VAL A 24 -19.23 -6.46 16.48
CA VAL A 24 -18.32 -7.62 16.56
C VAL A 24 -16.98 -7.35 15.87
N GLY A 25 -16.50 -6.10 15.92
CA GLY A 25 -15.23 -5.69 15.32
C GLY A 25 -15.26 -5.50 13.80
N ARG A 26 -16.44 -5.58 13.16
CA ARG A 26 -16.56 -5.56 11.68
C ARG A 26 -16.69 -4.16 11.08
N ASP A 27 -16.29 -3.12 11.80
CA ASP A 27 -16.34 -1.75 11.25
C ASP A 27 -15.25 -1.54 10.19
N HIS A 28 -15.37 -0.44 9.47
CA HIS A 28 -14.31 0.05 8.61
C HIS A 28 -13.25 0.72 9.48
N TYR A 29 -12.04 0.17 9.52
CA TYR A 29 -10.97 0.66 10.38
C TYR A 29 -9.73 1.05 9.57
N PRO A 30 -9.67 2.28 9.02
CA PRO A 30 -8.59 2.71 8.13
C PRO A 30 -7.28 3.06 8.87
N GLN A 31 -7.30 3.06 10.20
CA GLN A 31 -6.16 3.51 11.02
C GLN A 31 -4.96 2.57 10.96
N ALA A 32 -5.18 1.26 10.77
CA ALA A 32 -4.13 0.28 10.58
C ALA A 32 -4.66 -0.93 9.79
N PHE A 33 -3.86 -1.41 8.84
CA PHE A 33 -4.08 -2.67 8.13
C PHE A 33 -2.79 -3.16 7.48
N THR A 34 -2.80 -4.42 7.03
CA THR A 34 -1.63 -5.09 6.46
C THR A 34 -1.85 -5.37 4.98
N SER A 35 -0.77 -5.21 4.20
CA SER A 35 -0.69 -5.64 2.80
C SER A 35 0.50 -6.56 2.64
N VAL A 36 0.43 -7.46 1.65
CA VAL A 36 1.49 -8.41 1.30
C VAL A 36 1.85 -8.20 -0.16
N LEU A 37 3.16 -8.05 -0.44
CA LEU A 37 3.70 -8.01 -1.80
C LEU A 37 4.70 -9.14 -2.02
N ALA A 38 4.76 -9.64 -3.25
CA ALA A 38 5.78 -10.59 -3.68
C ALA A 38 6.18 -10.34 -5.14
N GLY A 39 7.48 -10.45 -5.43
CA GLY A 39 8.04 -10.29 -6.78
C GLY A 39 8.30 -8.84 -7.19
N GLY A 40 8.61 -8.62 -8.47
CA GLY A 40 8.90 -7.30 -9.08
C GLY A 40 9.95 -6.46 -8.35
N GLY A 41 11.01 -7.10 -7.86
CA GLY A 41 12.15 -6.42 -7.22
C GLY A 41 11.94 -6.01 -5.76
N PHE A 42 10.77 -6.26 -5.17
CA PHE A 42 10.57 -6.06 -3.72
C PHE A 42 11.45 -7.02 -2.90
N LYS A 43 11.97 -6.54 -1.77
CA LYS A 43 12.77 -7.36 -0.83
C LYS A 43 11.96 -8.56 -0.32
N GLY A 44 12.49 -9.76 -0.53
CA GLY A 44 11.94 -10.99 0.06
C GLY A 44 12.24 -11.08 1.56
N GLY A 45 11.31 -11.66 2.34
CA GLY A 45 11.49 -11.85 3.78
C GLY A 45 11.56 -10.56 4.60
N TYR A 46 11.15 -9.43 4.01
CA TYR A 46 11.20 -8.12 4.62
C TYR A 46 9.84 -7.74 5.23
N VAL A 47 9.87 -7.13 6.41
CA VAL A 47 8.70 -6.55 7.08
C VAL A 47 8.89 -5.05 7.15
N HIS A 48 7.89 -4.30 6.69
CA HIS A 48 7.89 -2.85 6.78
C HIS A 48 6.89 -2.39 7.85
N GLY A 49 7.37 -1.55 8.77
CA GLY A 49 6.55 -0.94 9.80
C GLY A 49 6.06 -1.90 10.88
N LYS A 50 5.30 -1.34 11.83
CA LYS A 50 4.82 -2.05 13.01
C LYS A 50 3.57 -1.36 13.56
N THR A 51 2.62 -2.14 14.06
CA THR A 51 1.46 -1.62 14.80
C THR A 51 1.68 -1.60 16.31
N SER A 52 0.85 -0.85 17.03
CA SER A 52 0.67 -1.01 18.47
C SER A 52 0.40 -2.47 18.85
N LYS A 53 0.60 -2.81 20.12
CA LYS A 53 0.41 -4.18 20.62
C LYS A 53 -1.01 -4.70 20.37
N GLY A 54 -2.02 -3.83 20.39
CA GLY A 54 -3.41 -4.19 20.10
C GLY A 54 -3.83 -4.00 18.64
N GLY A 55 -2.93 -3.55 17.76
CA GLY A 55 -3.22 -3.38 16.32
C GLY A 55 -4.07 -2.16 15.98
N GLU A 56 -4.24 -1.21 16.90
CA GLU A 56 -5.03 0.00 16.71
C GLU A 56 -4.39 1.02 15.76
N GLU A 57 -3.07 1.16 15.81
CA GLU A 57 -2.37 2.19 15.04
C GLU A 57 -1.01 1.72 14.55
N VAL A 58 -0.53 2.33 13.48
CA VAL A 58 0.84 2.12 12.98
C VAL A 58 1.80 3.01 13.76
N ILE A 59 2.71 2.41 14.52
CA ILE A 59 3.66 3.11 15.41
C ILE A 59 5.06 3.26 14.81
N GLU A 60 5.37 2.52 13.73
CA GLU A 60 6.64 2.58 13.02
C GLU A 60 6.40 2.34 11.52
N GLY A 61 7.15 3.03 10.66
CA GLY A 61 7.09 2.80 9.20
C GLY A 61 5.71 3.07 8.60
N SER A 62 5.05 4.15 9.05
CA SER A 62 3.75 4.54 8.48
C SER A 62 3.88 4.80 6.98
N MET A 63 2.94 4.23 6.22
CA MET A 63 2.90 4.33 4.77
C MET A 63 1.56 4.90 4.34
N THR A 64 1.60 5.95 3.53
CA THR A 64 0.37 6.51 2.95
C THR A 64 -0.08 5.68 1.74
N ILE A 65 -1.39 5.66 1.46
CA ILE A 65 -1.94 4.95 0.28
C ILE A 65 -1.35 5.47 -1.03
N PRO A 66 -1.15 6.79 -1.22
CA PRO A 66 -0.41 7.30 -2.37
C PRO A 66 1.01 6.72 -2.49
N ASP A 67 1.79 6.68 -1.40
CA ASP A 67 3.17 6.15 -1.45
C ASP A 67 3.21 4.64 -1.72
N PHE A 68 2.25 3.89 -1.18
CA PHE A 68 2.07 2.47 -1.46
C PHE A 68 1.82 2.22 -2.95
N ASN A 69 0.84 2.91 -3.54
CA ASN A 69 0.53 2.79 -4.96
C ASN A 69 1.67 3.31 -5.85
N ALA A 70 2.38 4.35 -5.43
CA ALA A 70 3.55 4.88 -6.14
C ALA A 70 4.70 3.84 -6.16
N SER A 71 4.88 3.09 -5.08
CA SER A 71 5.87 2.00 -5.01
C SER A 71 5.51 0.86 -5.97
N ILE A 72 4.23 0.49 -6.07
CA ILE A 72 3.77 -0.49 -7.06
C ILE A 72 3.98 0.02 -8.48
N ALA A 73 3.61 1.27 -8.77
CA ALA A 73 3.80 1.89 -10.08
C ALA A 73 5.28 1.93 -10.48
N HIS A 74 6.16 2.27 -9.54
CA HIS A 74 7.61 2.25 -9.74
C HIS A 74 8.12 0.85 -10.12
N ALA A 75 7.67 -0.18 -9.40
CA ALA A 75 8.03 -1.57 -9.69
C ALA A 75 7.58 -2.04 -11.08
N LEU A 76 6.48 -1.48 -11.58
CA LEU A 76 5.96 -1.73 -12.93
C LEU A 76 6.60 -0.85 -14.02
N GLY A 77 7.51 0.06 -13.66
CA GLY A 77 8.11 1.03 -14.60
C GLY A 77 7.14 2.11 -15.09
N ILE A 78 6.04 2.36 -14.36
CA ILE A 78 5.04 3.37 -14.70
C ILE A 78 5.46 4.73 -14.11
N PRO A 79 5.55 5.80 -14.93
CA PRO A 79 5.92 7.14 -14.43
C PRO A 79 4.83 7.69 -13.50
N VAL A 80 5.22 8.04 -12.26
CA VAL A 80 4.28 8.48 -11.21
C VAL A 80 3.80 9.92 -11.37
N ASP A 81 4.54 10.72 -12.15
CA ASP A 81 4.29 12.14 -12.43
C ASP A 81 3.53 12.36 -13.75
N HIS A 82 3.29 11.31 -14.53
CA HIS A 82 2.54 11.40 -15.77
C HIS A 82 1.07 11.74 -15.51
N VAL A 83 0.62 12.86 -16.08
CA VAL A 83 -0.75 13.33 -15.94
C VAL A 83 -1.64 12.73 -17.02
N LEU A 84 -2.67 12.01 -16.60
CA LEU A 84 -3.77 11.52 -17.42
C LEU A 84 -5.00 12.43 -17.22
N TYR A 85 -5.75 12.65 -18.30
CA TYR A 85 -7.00 13.41 -18.26
C TYR A 85 -8.19 12.49 -18.48
N SER A 86 -9.24 12.61 -17.68
CA SER A 86 -10.50 11.92 -17.97
C SER A 86 -11.19 12.49 -19.21
N PRO A 87 -12.23 11.81 -19.73
CA PRO A 87 -13.18 12.42 -20.65
C PRO A 87 -13.78 13.75 -20.16
N THR A 88 -13.82 13.98 -18.84
CA THR A 88 -14.28 15.24 -18.21
C THR A 88 -13.14 16.24 -17.94
N VAL A 89 -11.94 16.02 -18.49
CA VAL A 89 -10.77 16.89 -18.40
C VAL A 89 -10.23 17.06 -16.96
N ARG A 90 -10.55 16.13 -16.05
CA ARG A 90 -9.96 16.12 -14.71
C ARG A 90 -8.56 15.49 -14.78
N PRO A 91 -7.52 16.13 -14.23
CA PRO A 91 -6.17 15.57 -14.22
C PRO A 91 -6.00 14.57 -13.08
N PHE A 92 -5.28 13.48 -13.37
CA PHE A 92 -4.85 12.45 -12.40
C PHE A 92 -3.43 12.00 -12.70
N THR A 93 -2.78 11.50 -11.67
CA THR A 93 -1.56 10.71 -11.76
C THR A 93 -1.84 9.33 -11.16
N VAL A 94 -1.06 8.31 -11.55
CA VAL A 94 -1.30 6.90 -11.17
C VAL A 94 -1.40 6.67 -9.65
N ALA A 95 -0.69 7.48 -8.85
CA ALA A 95 -0.65 7.36 -7.40
C ALA A 95 -0.83 8.72 -6.70
N HIS A 96 -1.62 9.62 -7.28
CA HIS A 96 -1.76 11.00 -6.80
C HIS A 96 -0.38 11.67 -6.63
N LYS A 97 -0.05 12.19 -5.45
CA LYS A 97 1.26 12.82 -5.14
C LYS A 97 2.18 11.89 -4.35
N GLY A 98 1.92 10.60 -4.38
CA GLY A 98 2.71 9.59 -3.69
C GLY A 98 4.13 9.51 -4.22
N LYS A 99 5.06 9.16 -3.35
CA LYS A 99 6.47 8.95 -3.64
C LYS A 99 6.82 7.48 -3.45
N PRO A 100 7.45 6.82 -4.43
CA PRO A 100 7.89 5.44 -4.27
C PRO A 100 8.83 5.29 -3.07
N GLN A 101 8.56 4.28 -2.24
CA GLN A 101 9.39 3.94 -1.08
C GLN A 101 10.52 3.03 -1.54
N LEU A 102 11.59 3.65 -2.04
CA LEU A 102 12.73 2.94 -2.65
C LEU A 102 13.41 1.95 -1.69
N GLY A 103 13.29 2.17 -0.38
CA GLY A 103 13.81 1.26 0.66
C GLY A 103 13.15 -0.12 0.67
N LEU A 104 12.04 -0.33 -0.06
CA LEU A 104 11.35 -1.61 -0.19
C LEU A 104 11.96 -2.56 -1.23
N PHE A 105 12.87 -2.08 -2.09
CA PHE A 105 13.42 -2.84 -3.23
C PHE A 105 14.83 -3.37 -2.95
N SER A 106 15.18 -4.51 -3.54
CA SER A 106 16.50 -5.17 -3.44
C SER A 106 17.50 -4.66 -4.46
#